data_AF-A0A965AEC3-F1
#
_entry.id   AF-A0A965AEC3-F1
#
_cell.length_a   1.000
_cell.length_b   1.000
_cell.length_c   1.000
_cell.angle_alpha   90.00
_cell.angle_beta   90.00
_cell.angle_gamma   90.00
#
_symmetry.space_group_name_H-M   'P 1'
#
loop_
_entity.id
_entity.type
_entity.pdbx_description
1 polymer ?
#
loop_
_entity_poly.entity_id
_entity_poly.type
_entity_poly.pdbx_seq_one_letter_code
_entity_poly.pdbx_strand_id
1 'polypeptide(L)' 'PTVNEGRNKIMLHLLSPGYKPVQVTQDLKSFWQNTYHEVRKELRMRYPRHHWPEDPWTAEAVRGVKRNRG' A
#
# COMPACT_ATOMS: atom_id res chain seq x y z
N PRO A 1 -1.31 -12.88 1.17
CA PRO A 1 -2.50 -13.17 1.99
C PRO A 1 -3.26 -14.37 1.44
N THR A 2 -3.80 -15.20 2.33
CA THR A 2 -4.52 -16.41 1.97
C THR A 2 -5.71 -16.60 2.89
N VAL A 3 -6.73 -17.31 2.40
CA VAL A 3 -7.89 -17.78 3.17
C VAL A 3 -7.94 -19.31 3.11
N ASN A 4 -8.94 -19.91 3.76
CA ASN A 4 -9.13 -21.36 3.82
C ASN A 4 -7.86 -22.07 4.31
N GLU A 5 -7.33 -21.61 5.45
CA GLU A 5 -6.12 -22.17 6.09
C GLU A 5 -4.91 -22.19 5.15
N GLY A 6 -4.78 -21.17 4.29
CA GLY A 6 -3.65 -21.04 3.38
C GLY A 6 -3.88 -21.59 1.98
N ARG A 7 -4.99 -22.30 1.73
CA ARG A 7 -5.24 -22.98 0.45
C ARG A 7 -5.59 -22.03 -0.70
N ASN A 8 -6.18 -20.87 -0.39
CA ASN A 8 -6.68 -19.96 -1.41
C ASN A 8 -5.96 -18.62 -1.33
N LYS A 9 -5.25 -18.23 -2.39
CA LYS A 9 -4.71 -16.87 -2.53
C LYS A 9 -5.85 -15.89 -2.81
N ILE A 10 -5.72 -14.69 -2.25
CA ILE A 10 -6.70 -13.61 -2.42
C ILE A 10 -6.22 -12.68 -3.54
N MET A 11 -7.14 -12.27 -4.43
CA MET A 11 -6.91 -11.15 -5.33
C MET A 11 -7.04 -9.83 -4.57
N LEU A 12 -5.93 -9.08 -4.45
CA LEU A 12 -5.91 -7.80 -3.76
C LEU A 12 -6.01 -6.68 -4.79
N HIS A 13 -6.98 -5.79 -4.59
CA HIS A 13 -7.04 -4.51 -5.28
C HIS A 13 -6.44 -3.48 -4.33
N LEU A 14 -5.19 -3.08 -4.57
CA LEU A 14 -4.52 -2.04 -3.79
C LEU A 14 -4.99 -0.69 -4.31
N LEU A 15 -5.50 0.15 -3.41
CA LEU A 15 -6.17 1.40 -3.76
C LEU A 15 -5.36 2.62 -3.33
N SER A 16 -5.46 3.70 -4.12
CA SER A 16 -5.06 5.03 -3.69
C SER A 16 -6.02 5.59 -2.63
N PRO A 17 -5.66 6.70 -1.94
CA PRO A 17 -6.57 7.40 -1.04
C PRO A 17 -7.90 7.82 -1.68
N GLY A 18 -7.94 8.02 -3.00
CA GLY A 18 -9.16 8.33 -3.75
C GLY A 18 -9.99 7.11 -4.16
N TYR A 19 -9.74 5.93 -3.56
CA TYR A 19 -10.42 4.66 -3.86
C TYR A 19 -10.27 4.20 -5.32
N LYS A 20 -9.18 4.59 -5.99
CA LYS A 20 -8.86 4.12 -7.35
C LYS A 20 -7.82 3.00 -7.28
N PRO A 21 -8.00 1.87 -8.00
CA PRO A 21 -6.99 0.83 -8.06
C PRO A 21 -5.67 1.35 -8.62
N VAL A 22 -4.56 1.04 -7.93
CA VAL A 22 -3.20 1.32 -8.38
C VAL A 22 -2.42 0.05 -8.70
N GLN A 23 -2.82 -1.08 -8.12
CA GLN A 23 -2.31 -2.40 -8.45
C GLN A 23 -3.38 -3.45 -8.16
N VAL A 24 -3.49 -4.46 -9.01
CA VAL A 24 -4.24 -5.69 -8.74
C VAL A 24 -3.24 -6.83 -8.69
N THR A 25 -3.20 -7.61 -7.61
CA THR A 25 -2.20 -8.68 -7.42
C THR A 25 -2.66 -9.77 -6.45
N GLN A 26 -2.20 -11.00 -6.65
CA GLN A 26 -2.26 -12.07 -5.65
C GLN A 26 -0.94 -12.24 -4.87
N ASP A 27 0.10 -11.54 -5.29
CA ASP A 27 1.43 -11.55 -4.68
C ASP A 27 1.76 -10.18 -4.09
N LEU A 28 1.43 -10.01 -2.82
CA LEU A 28 1.69 -8.79 -2.07
C LEU A 28 3.19 -8.58 -1.80
N LYS A 29 3.97 -9.66 -1.70
CA LYS A 29 5.42 -9.56 -1.43
C LYS A 29 6.13 -8.96 -2.63
N SER A 30 5.84 -9.46 -3.83
CA SER A 30 6.40 -8.92 -5.08
C SER A 30 5.99 -7.47 -5.32
N PHE A 31 4.76 -7.07 -4.94
CA PHE A 31 4.35 -5.67 -5.00
C PHE A 31 5.27 -4.77 -4.17
N TRP A 32 5.51 -5.12 -2.89
CA TRP A 32 6.36 -4.31 -2.01
C TRP A 32 7.82 -4.26 -2.47
N GLN A 33 8.34 -5.34 -3.03
CA GLN A 33 9.74 -5.41 -3.47
C GLN A 33 10.00 -4.65 -4.78
N ASN A 34 9.05 -4.67 -5.72
CA ASN A 34 9.33 -4.27 -7.10
C ASN A 34 8.51 -3.07 -7.56
N THR A 35 7.21 -3.04 -7.23
CA THR A 35 6.26 -2.08 -7.84
C THR A 35 5.96 -0.90 -6.93
N TYR A 36 6.03 -1.10 -5.62
CA TYR A 36 5.69 -0.08 -4.62
C TYR A 36 6.45 1.23 -4.82
N HIS A 37 7.75 1.18 -5.12
CA HIS A 37 8.56 2.38 -5.22
C HIS A 37 8.13 3.31 -6.38
N GLU A 38 7.67 2.75 -7.50
CA GLU A 38 7.13 3.53 -8.61
C GLU A 38 5.74 4.11 -8.27
N VAL A 39 4.86 3.29 -7.68
CA VAL A 39 3.55 3.75 -7.20
C VAL A 39 3.70 4.86 -6.16
N ARG A 40 4.66 4.72 -5.23
CA ARG A 40 5.01 5.73 -4.23
C ARG A 40 5.41 7.05 -4.88
N LYS A 41 6.24 7.03 -5.92
CA LYS A 41 6.68 8.26 -6.62
C LYS A 41 5.50 9.04 -7.16
N GLU A 42 4.53 8.37 -7.78
CA GLU A 42 3.31 9.01 -8.28
C GLU A 42 2.40 9.49 -7.13
N LEU A 43 2.07 8.58 -6.20
CA LEU A 43 1.08 8.86 -5.16
C LEU A 43 1.55 9.93 -4.17
N ARG A 44 2.85 10.02 -3.87
CA ARG A 44 3.36 11.09 -2.99
C ARG A 44 3.17 12.48 -3.57
N MET A 45 3.20 12.63 -4.90
CA MET A 45 2.95 13.90 -5.56
C MET A 45 1.45 14.25 -5.52
N ARG A 46 0.59 13.26 -5.78
CA ARG A 46 -0.88 13.45 -5.79
C ARG A 46 -1.48 13.60 -4.39
N TYR A 47 -0.89 12.96 -3.39
CA TYR A 47 -1.38 12.89 -2.01
C TYR A 47 -0.28 13.21 -0.99
N PRO A 48 0.22 14.46 -0.93
CA PRO A 48 1.41 14.83 -0.15
C PRO A 48 1.21 14.74 1.37
N ARG A 49 -0.04 14.76 1.86
CA ARG A 49 -0.35 14.63 3.29
C ARG A 49 -0.31 13.18 3.79
N HIS A 50 -0.26 12.18 2.90
CA HIS A 50 -0.20 10.77 3.30
C HIS A 50 1.25 10.34 3.57
N HIS A 51 1.42 9.37 4.47
CA HIS A 51 2.73 8.80 4.76
C HIS A 51 3.11 7.77 3.69
N TRP A 52 4.22 8.01 2.99
CA TRP A 52 4.74 7.16 1.92
C TRP A 52 6.17 6.70 2.27
N PRO A 53 6.34 5.64 3.08
CA PRO A 53 7.64 5.21 3.57
C PRO A 53 8.59 4.80 2.44
N GLU A 54 9.89 4.99 2.64
CA GLU A 54 10.90 4.51 1.70
C GLU A 54 11.09 3.00 1.80
N ASP A 55 11.15 2.49 3.03
CA ASP A 55 11.12 1.07 3.32
C ASP A 55 9.70 0.66 3.78
N PRO A 56 8.93 -0.04 2.93
CA PRO A 56 7.59 -0.49 3.29
C PRO A 56 7.58 -1.66 4.28
N TRP A 57 8.71 -2.38 4.47
CA TRP A 57 8.76 -3.57 5.31
C TRP A 57 8.87 -3.26 6.81
N THR A 58 9.48 -2.11 7.13
CA THR A 58 9.70 -1.66 8.51
C THR A 58 8.74 -0.53 8.93
N ALA A 59 7.92 -0.05 8.00
CA ALA A 59 6.99 1.03 8.26
C ALA A 59 5.91 0.64 9.28
N GLU A 60 5.72 1.49 10.29
CA GLU A 60 4.62 1.34 11.24
C GLU A 60 3.26 1.57 10.54
N ALA A 61 2.34 0.62 10.72
CA ALA A 61 1.00 0.73 10.16
C ALA A 61 0.21 1.83 10.89
N VAL A 62 -0.20 2.87 10.15
CA VAL A 62 -0.96 4.00 10.68
C VAL A 62 -2.37 4.05 10.08
N ARG A 63 -3.35 4.46 10.88
CA ARG A 63 -4.71 4.71 10.40
C ARG A 63 -4.85 6.15 9.89
N GLY A 64 -4.95 6.31 8.57
CA GLY A 64 -5.13 7.61 7.93
C GLY A 64 -3.91 8.53 8.04
N VAL A 65 -4.11 9.80 7.72
CA VAL A 65 -3.06 10.83 7.84
C VAL A 65 -2.81 11.16 9.31
N LYS A 66 -1.54 11.25 9.73
CA LYS A 66 -1.17 11.71 11.07
C LYS A 66 -1.77 13.11 11.29
N ARG A 67 -2.64 13.25 12.29
CA ARG A 67 -3.22 14.54 12.66
C ARG A 67 -2.23 15.23 13.59
N ASN A 68 -1.70 16.39 13.19
CA ASN A 68 -1.00 17.26 14.12
C ASN A 68 -2.04 17.75 15.14
N ARG A 69 -1.96 17.26 16.36
CA ARG A 69 -2.66 17.87 17.49
C ARG A 69 -1.81 19.06 17.91
N GLY A 70 -2.23 20.25 17.47
CA GLY A 70 -1.80 21.51 18.09
C GLY A 70 -2.48 21.68 19.44
#